data_AF-A0A7K2TCY1-F1
#
_entry.id   AF-A0A7K2TCY1-F1
#
_cell.length_a   1.000
_cell.length_b   1.000
_cell.length_c   1.000
_cell.angle_alpha   90.00
_cell.angle_beta   90.00
_cell.angle_gamma   90.00
#
_symmetry.space_group_name_H-M   'P 1'
#
loop_
_entity.id
_entity.type
_entity.pdbx_description
1 polymer ?
#
loop_
_entity_poly.entity_id
_entity_poly.type
_entity_poly.pdbx_seq_one_letter_code
_entity_poly.pdbx_strand_id
1 'polypeptide(L)'
;MSAPLEVNTLDGTVWTRRAVTRDGLALYAPEGVCNCPEFVMATLPELAERGIGGSADVLLAPVGPGPVVRPIALPEAQVDALAASGNRAVNDMVHEDLCACDAWPEKCLSSGGFFQGYWDWGYLETAIPAVLGLWESMRGGELERLRARVAELESPTLTVYRASHDSIVMGHYTTAAEARKHCETEMRREYDESTKVSLWWREDEDTVDQPEDGEQELFVHATPRGMERGRTWRSGYVVTPLEVASAYDPDGDE
;
A
#
# COMPACT_ATOMS: atom_id res chain seq x y z
N MET A 1 -50.87 3.76 -15.29
CA MET A 1 -49.78 4.23 -14.41
C MET A 1 -49.23 3.00 -13.69
N SER A 2 -47.92 2.82 -13.64
CA SER A 2 -47.31 1.70 -12.91
C SER A 2 -47.44 1.95 -11.41
N ALA A 3 -47.85 0.95 -10.63
CA ALA A 3 -47.91 1.08 -9.17
C ALA A 3 -46.50 1.00 -8.56
N PRO A 4 -46.19 1.73 -7.47
CA PRO A 4 -44.87 1.72 -6.84
C PRO A 4 -44.43 0.32 -6.38
N LEU A 5 -43.13 0.04 -6.42
CA LEU A 5 -42.57 -1.20 -5.89
C LEU A 5 -42.45 -1.16 -4.36
N GLU A 6 -42.25 0.03 -3.79
CA GLU A 6 -42.13 0.24 -2.36
C GLU A 6 -42.93 1.48 -1.92
N VAL A 7 -43.59 1.39 -0.77
CA VAL A 7 -44.38 2.44 -0.16
C VAL A 7 -43.99 2.54 1.31
N ASN A 8 -43.60 3.73 1.75
CA ASN A 8 -43.26 4.03 3.13
C ASN A 8 -44.44 4.75 3.78
N THR A 9 -45.03 4.17 4.83
CA THR A 9 -46.09 4.83 5.59
C THR A 9 -45.52 5.74 6.68
N LEU A 10 -46.30 6.71 7.16
CA LEU A 10 -45.85 7.71 8.16
C LEU A 10 -45.44 7.10 9.50
N ASP A 11 -45.90 5.88 9.80
CA ASP A 11 -45.50 5.09 10.96
C ASP A 11 -44.10 4.45 10.83
N GLY A 12 -43.41 4.67 9.71
CA GLY A 12 -42.08 4.12 9.42
C GLY A 12 -42.09 2.70 8.87
N THR A 13 -43.26 2.12 8.60
CA THR A 13 -43.35 0.78 8.00
C THR A 13 -43.05 0.82 6.50
N VAL A 14 -42.14 -0.05 6.07
CA VAL A 14 -41.80 -0.26 4.65
C VAL A 14 -42.69 -1.35 4.06
N TRP A 15 -43.47 -1.00 3.05
CA TRP A 15 -44.36 -1.91 2.33
C TRP A 15 -43.83 -2.20 0.93
N THR A 16 -43.71 -3.47 0.59
CA THR A 16 -43.18 -3.91 -0.71
C THR A 16 -44.29 -4.55 -1.53
N ARG A 17 -44.34 -4.23 -2.83
CA ARG A 17 -45.33 -4.81 -3.76
C ARG A 17 -45.02 -6.29 -3.97
N ARG A 18 -45.95 -7.16 -3.59
CA ARG A 18 -45.77 -8.63 -3.67
C ARG A 18 -46.51 -9.25 -4.84
N ALA A 19 -47.67 -8.70 -5.20
CA ALA A 19 -48.50 -9.24 -6.28
C ALA A 19 -49.26 -8.13 -7.01
N VAL A 20 -49.79 -8.48 -8.17
CA VAL A 20 -50.73 -7.66 -8.93
C VAL A 20 -51.90 -8.56 -9.32
N THR A 21 -53.12 -8.17 -8.99
CA THR A 21 -54.31 -8.94 -9.35
C THR A 21 -54.53 -8.93 -10.86
N ARG A 22 -55.42 -9.81 -11.34
CA ARG A 22 -55.80 -9.86 -12.76
C ARG A 22 -56.36 -8.53 -13.29
N ASP A 23 -56.99 -7.74 -12.43
CA ASP A 23 -57.55 -6.43 -12.77
C ASP A 23 -56.52 -5.28 -12.64
N GLY A 24 -55.26 -5.60 -12.34
CA GLY A 24 -54.16 -4.65 -12.27
C GLY A 24 -53.98 -3.97 -10.91
N LEU A 25 -54.62 -4.47 -9.84
CA LEU A 25 -54.50 -3.91 -8.49
C LEU A 25 -53.22 -4.41 -7.82
N ALA A 26 -52.36 -3.49 -7.38
CA ALA A 26 -51.14 -3.83 -6.65
C ALA A 26 -51.43 -4.19 -5.19
N LEU A 27 -50.84 -5.29 -4.73
CA LEU A 27 -50.94 -5.82 -3.37
C LEU A 27 -49.58 -5.74 -2.67
N TYR A 28 -49.58 -5.26 -1.42
CA TYR A 28 -48.39 -4.94 -0.65
C TYR A 28 -48.36 -5.72 0.67
N ALA A 29 -47.14 -6.08 1.10
CA ALA A 29 -46.87 -6.63 2.42
C ALA A 29 -45.62 -5.98 3.05
N PRO A 30 -45.50 -5.95 4.40
CA PRO A 30 -44.31 -5.41 5.05
C PRO A 30 -43.04 -6.15 4.62
N GLU A 31 -41.93 -5.42 4.49
CA GLU A 31 -40.66 -5.94 3.94
C GLU A 31 -40.17 -7.22 4.63
N GLY A 32 -40.28 -7.29 5.96
CA GLY A 32 -39.82 -8.43 6.78
C GLY A 32 -40.73 -9.66 6.80
N VAL A 33 -41.89 -9.63 6.14
CA VAL A 33 -42.83 -10.77 6.13
C VAL A 33 -42.55 -11.68 4.95
N CYS A 34 -41.97 -12.87 5.24
CA CYS A 34 -41.55 -13.81 4.21
C CYS A 34 -42.71 -14.48 3.44
N ASN A 35 -43.87 -14.69 4.09
CA ASN A 35 -45.07 -15.30 3.49
C ASN A 35 -46.31 -14.54 3.94
N CYS A 36 -47.01 -13.91 3.00
CA CYS A 36 -48.26 -13.20 3.25
C CYS A 36 -49.32 -13.67 2.25
N PRO A 37 -50.45 -14.26 2.68
CA PRO A 37 -51.54 -14.62 1.78
C PRO A 37 -52.16 -13.39 1.10
N GLU A 38 -52.58 -13.50 -0.17
CA GLU A 38 -53.09 -12.36 -0.95
C GLU A 38 -54.27 -11.62 -0.28
N PHE A 39 -55.16 -12.34 0.41
CA PHE A 39 -56.32 -11.76 1.10
C PHE A 39 -55.97 -10.96 2.37
N VAL A 40 -54.71 -10.96 2.80
CA VAL A 40 -54.19 -10.19 3.95
C VAL A 40 -53.29 -9.04 3.50
N MET A 41 -52.96 -8.97 2.20
CA MET A 41 -52.14 -7.89 1.65
C MET A 41 -52.93 -6.58 1.55
N ALA A 42 -52.24 -5.46 1.75
CA ALA A 42 -52.83 -4.14 1.63
C ALA A 42 -52.79 -3.64 0.18
N THR A 43 -53.79 -2.87 -0.20
CA THR A 43 -53.85 -2.14 -1.47
C THR A 43 -53.25 -0.74 -1.31
N LEU A 44 -52.86 -0.10 -2.42
CA LEU A 44 -52.33 1.26 -2.37
C LEU A 44 -53.31 2.28 -1.73
N PRO A 45 -54.63 2.24 -2.02
CA PRO A 45 -55.59 3.10 -1.32
C PRO A 45 -55.63 2.87 0.20
N GLU A 46 -55.57 1.62 0.66
CA GLU A 46 -55.54 1.30 2.10
C GLU A 46 -54.24 1.79 2.77
N LEU A 47 -53.11 1.77 2.05
CA LEU A 47 -51.86 2.39 2.53
C LEU A 47 -51.93 3.92 2.54
N ALA A 48 -52.63 4.53 1.57
CA ALA A 48 -52.85 5.96 1.54
C ALA A 48 -53.68 6.46 2.74
N GLU A 49 -54.67 5.68 3.19
CA GLU A 49 -55.45 5.98 4.41
C GLU A 49 -54.57 6.00 5.68
N ARG A 50 -53.44 5.28 5.68
CA ARG A 50 -52.45 5.28 6.77
C ARG A 50 -51.41 6.40 6.64
N GLY A 51 -51.46 7.16 5.56
CA GLY A 51 -50.52 8.22 5.22
C GLY A 51 -49.23 7.67 4.59
N ILE A 52 -48.97 8.04 3.35
CA ILE A 52 -47.74 7.70 2.62
C ILE A 52 -46.72 8.82 2.85
N GLY A 53 -45.59 8.49 3.47
CA GLY A 53 -44.44 9.39 3.64
C GLY A 53 -43.51 9.42 2.41
N GLY A 54 -43.54 8.37 1.58
CA GLY A 54 -42.79 8.30 0.32
C GLY A 54 -43.07 7.01 -0.47
N SER A 55 -42.74 7.00 -1.75
CA SER A 55 -42.89 5.82 -2.62
C SER A 55 -41.76 5.72 -3.64
N ALA A 56 -41.36 4.51 -4.00
CA ALA A 56 -40.33 4.26 -5.01
C ALA A 56 -40.87 3.36 -6.13
N ASP A 57 -40.71 3.82 -7.38
CA ASP A 57 -41.10 3.07 -8.59
C ASP A 57 -40.01 2.09 -9.05
N VAL A 58 -38.79 2.23 -8.52
CA VAL A 58 -37.64 1.38 -8.79
C VAL A 58 -36.98 1.06 -7.45
N LEU A 59 -36.78 -0.22 -7.15
CA LEU A 59 -36.01 -0.62 -5.98
C LEU A 59 -34.57 -0.11 -6.15
N LEU A 60 -34.05 0.62 -5.16
CA LEU A 60 -32.60 0.80 -5.06
C LEU A 60 -31.98 -0.60 -5.09
N ALA A 61 -30.92 -0.78 -5.89
CA ALA A 61 -30.24 -2.06 -5.99
C ALA A 61 -30.00 -2.62 -4.57
N PRO A 62 -30.23 -3.92 -4.33
CA PRO A 62 -30.03 -4.49 -3.00
C PRO A 62 -28.64 -4.05 -2.52
N VAL A 63 -28.60 -3.43 -1.34
CA VAL A 63 -27.33 -3.20 -0.66
C VAL A 63 -26.67 -4.56 -0.64
N GLY A 64 -25.57 -4.70 -1.42
CA GLY A 64 -24.89 -5.97 -1.55
C GLY A 64 -24.57 -6.54 -0.16
N PRO A 65 -24.30 -7.85 -0.04
CA PRO A 65 -23.87 -8.39 1.24
C PRO A 65 -22.79 -7.48 1.79
N GLY A 66 -23.05 -6.95 3.00
CA GLY A 66 -22.14 -6.01 3.65
C GLY A 66 -20.71 -6.58 3.64
N PRO A 67 -19.68 -5.73 3.76
CA PRO A 67 -18.30 -6.18 3.69
C PRO A 67 -18.11 -7.42 4.57
N VAL A 68 -17.76 -8.53 3.93
CA VAL A 68 -17.51 -9.79 4.63
C VAL A 68 -16.23 -9.57 5.43
N VAL A 69 -16.38 -9.38 6.74
CA VAL A 69 -15.25 -9.30 7.66
C VAL A 69 -14.61 -10.69 7.68
N ARG A 70 -13.48 -10.84 7.01
CA ARG A 70 -12.68 -12.06 7.09
C ARG A 70 -11.85 -11.99 8.37
N PRO A 71 -11.83 -13.06 9.19
CA PRO A 71 -10.88 -13.14 10.30
C PRO A 71 -9.46 -12.90 9.78
N ILE A 72 -8.72 -12.03 10.46
CA ILE A 72 -7.30 -11.83 10.17
C ILE A 72 -6.58 -13.12 10.60
N ALA A 73 -5.82 -13.71 9.69
CA ALA A 73 -4.94 -14.81 10.03
C ALA A 73 -3.72 -14.25 10.77
N LEU A 74 -3.60 -14.59 12.06
CA LEU A 74 -2.45 -14.24 12.88
C LEU A 74 -1.50 -15.44 12.98
N PRO A 75 -0.17 -15.22 12.95
CA PRO A 75 0.79 -16.22 13.37
C PRO A 75 0.47 -16.74 14.78
N GLU A 76 0.71 -18.03 15.02
CA GLU A 76 0.45 -18.69 16.30
C GLU A 76 1.04 -17.92 17.49
N ALA A 77 2.29 -17.45 17.37
CA ALA A 77 2.94 -16.64 18.40
C ALA A 77 2.21 -15.32 18.73
N GLN A 78 1.53 -14.70 17.77
CA GLN A 78 0.72 -13.50 18.01
C GLN A 78 -0.59 -13.87 18.72
N VAL A 79 -1.23 -14.98 18.31
CA VAL A 79 -2.42 -15.51 19.00
C VAL A 79 -2.09 -15.82 20.46
N ASP A 80 -0.97 -16.49 20.71
CA ASP A 80 -0.51 -16.84 22.05
C ASP A 80 -0.22 -15.59 22.90
N ALA A 81 0.43 -14.58 22.33
CA ALA A 81 0.70 -13.33 23.02
C ALA A 81 -0.58 -12.58 23.40
N LEU A 82 -1.57 -12.52 22.50
CA LEU A 82 -2.88 -11.93 22.76
C LEU A 82 -3.63 -12.69 23.85
N ALA A 83 -3.68 -14.02 23.75
CA ALA A 83 -4.31 -14.86 24.77
C ALA A 83 -3.62 -14.71 26.14
N ALA A 84 -2.28 -14.66 26.17
CA ALA A 84 -1.51 -14.44 27.38
C ALA A 84 -1.79 -13.06 28.01
N SER A 85 -1.97 -12.01 27.20
CA SER A 85 -2.36 -10.67 27.68
C SER A 85 -3.72 -10.69 28.36
N GLY A 86 -4.74 -11.28 27.71
CA GLY A 86 -6.08 -11.41 28.29
C GLY A 86 -6.07 -12.24 29.57
N ASN A 87 -5.37 -13.39 29.56
CA ASN A 87 -5.21 -14.22 30.76
C ASN A 87 -4.53 -13.44 31.89
N ARG A 88 -3.47 -12.67 31.61
CA ARG A 88 -2.80 -11.87 32.64
C ARG A 88 -3.75 -10.86 33.26
N ALA A 89 -4.49 -10.09 32.46
CA ALA A 89 -5.42 -9.09 32.96
C ALA A 89 -6.51 -9.69 33.86
N VAL A 90 -7.08 -10.84 33.45
CA VAL A 90 -8.07 -11.56 34.27
C VAL A 90 -7.47 -12.04 35.58
N ASN A 91 -6.27 -12.62 35.54
CA ASN A 91 -5.63 -13.09 36.77
C ASN A 91 -5.19 -11.96 37.69
N ASP A 92 -4.77 -10.81 37.15
CA ASP A 92 -4.47 -9.61 37.95
C ASP A 92 -5.72 -9.15 38.73
N MET A 93 -6.88 -9.08 38.06
CA MET A 93 -8.16 -8.74 38.70
C MET A 93 -8.58 -9.78 39.75
N VAL A 94 -8.56 -11.07 39.39
CA VAL A 94 -8.94 -12.15 40.32
C VAL A 94 -8.00 -12.21 41.52
N HIS A 95 -6.72 -11.92 41.33
CA HIS A 95 -5.77 -11.85 42.42
C HIS A 95 -6.14 -10.75 43.42
N GLU A 96 -6.49 -9.56 42.94
CA GLU A 96 -6.93 -8.44 43.77
C GLU A 96 -8.16 -8.80 44.62
N ASP A 97 -9.11 -9.55 44.05
CA ASP A 97 -10.38 -9.86 44.71
C ASP A 97 -10.37 -11.14 45.57
N LEU A 98 -9.61 -12.16 45.16
CA LEU A 98 -9.75 -13.53 45.68
C LEU A 98 -8.45 -14.15 46.22
N CYS A 99 -7.28 -13.57 45.98
CA CYS A 99 -6.03 -14.09 46.57
C CYS A 99 -5.67 -13.36 47.86
N ALA A 100 -5.38 -14.13 48.92
CA ALA A 100 -4.80 -13.60 50.16
C ALA A 100 -3.25 -13.63 50.16
N CYS A 101 -2.63 -13.81 49.00
CA CYS A 101 -1.19 -13.94 48.87
C CYS A 101 -0.53 -12.55 48.75
N ASP A 102 0.69 -12.45 49.28
CA ASP A 102 1.49 -11.22 49.38
C ASP A 102 2.52 -11.07 48.24
N ALA A 103 2.57 -12.02 47.31
CA ALA A 103 3.57 -12.06 46.25
C ALA A 103 2.96 -12.54 44.92
N TRP A 104 2.45 -11.56 44.18
CA TRP A 104 2.00 -11.69 42.80
C TRP A 104 3.07 -11.12 41.85
N PRO A 105 3.36 -11.80 40.73
CA PRO A 105 2.73 -13.03 40.23
C PRO A 105 3.43 -14.34 40.64
N GLU A 106 4.61 -14.29 41.26
CA GLU A 106 5.51 -15.44 41.38
C GLU A 106 4.93 -16.62 42.19
N LYS A 107 4.26 -16.36 43.33
CA LYS A 107 3.68 -17.44 44.14
C LYS A 107 2.46 -18.07 43.47
N CYS A 108 1.63 -17.27 42.81
CA CYS A 108 0.41 -17.76 42.16
C CYS A 108 0.69 -18.52 40.87
N LEU A 109 1.65 -18.05 40.05
CA LEU A 109 2.07 -18.75 38.84
C LEU A 109 2.57 -20.16 39.15
N SER A 110 3.26 -20.34 40.28
CA SER A 110 3.77 -21.66 40.70
C SER A 110 2.71 -22.64 41.20
N SER A 111 1.54 -22.13 41.62
CA SER A 111 0.50 -22.93 42.29
C SER A 111 -0.47 -23.64 41.33
N GLY A 112 -0.40 -23.35 40.02
CA GLY A 112 -1.35 -23.89 39.03
C GLY A 112 -2.76 -23.30 39.10
N GLY A 113 -3.04 -22.35 40.02
CA GLY A 113 -4.30 -21.60 40.11
C GLY A 113 -4.46 -20.52 39.03
N PHE A 114 -3.76 -20.66 37.92
CA PHE A 114 -3.78 -19.71 36.81
C PHE A 114 -4.97 -20.05 35.91
N PHE A 115 -5.92 -19.11 35.78
CA PHE A 115 -7.10 -19.30 34.94
C PHE A 115 -6.72 -19.14 33.46
N GLN A 116 -6.15 -20.17 32.85
CA GLN A 116 -5.91 -20.20 31.40
C GLN A 116 -7.20 -20.51 30.66
N GLY A 117 -7.62 -19.62 29.76
CA GLY A 117 -8.71 -19.89 28.84
C GLY A 117 -10.11 -19.96 29.49
N TYR A 118 -10.25 -19.55 30.75
CA TYR A 118 -11.56 -19.42 31.40
C TYR A 118 -12.03 -17.96 31.31
N TRP A 119 -12.58 -17.58 30.17
CA TRP A 119 -13.18 -16.26 29.98
C TRP A 119 -14.69 -16.44 29.88
N ASP A 120 -15.38 -16.30 31.01
CA ASP A 120 -16.83 -16.13 30.99
C ASP A 120 -17.19 -14.67 30.61
N TRP A 121 -18.50 -14.38 30.55
CA TRP A 121 -18.98 -13.05 30.19
C TRP A 121 -18.46 -11.94 31.13
N GLY A 122 -18.23 -12.22 32.42
CA GLY A 122 -17.71 -11.24 33.36
C GLY A 122 -16.22 -10.96 33.15
N TYR A 123 -15.45 -12.00 32.84
CA TYR A 123 -14.01 -11.85 32.59
C TYR A 123 -13.69 -11.25 31.22
N LEU A 124 -14.58 -11.36 30.24
CA LEU A 124 -14.39 -10.77 28.91
C LEU A 124 -14.24 -9.24 28.97
N GLU A 125 -14.98 -8.55 29.84
CA GLU A 125 -14.88 -7.09 29.99
C GLU A 125 -13.49 -6.65 30.46
N THR A 126 -12.76 -7.53 31.15
CA THR A 126 -11.39 -7.30 31.63
C THR A 126 -10.35 -7.75 30.61
N ALA A 127 -10.55 -8.91 29.97
CA ALA A 127 -9.61 -9.47 29.01
C ALA A 127 -9.57 -8.67 27.69
N ILE A 128 -10.73 -8.25 27.16
CA ILE A 128 -10.83 -7.61 25.84
C ILE A 128 -9.99 -6.33 25.75
N PRO A 129 -10.07 -5.37 26.69
CA PRO A 129 -9.23 -4.17 26.62
C PRO A 129 -7.73 -4.47 26.59
N ALA A 130 -7.26 -5.45 27.37
CA ALA A 130 -5.85 -5.84 27.40
C ALA A 130 -5.39 -6.50 26.10
N VAL A 131 -6.25 -7.34 25.50
CA VAL A 131 -6.02 -7.94 24.17
C VAL A 131 -5.97 -6.85 23.10
N LEU A 132 -6.94 -5.92 23.09
CA LEU A 132 -7.00 -4.83 22.12
C LEU A 132 -5.81 -3.87 22.24
N GLY A 133 -5.39 -3.53 23.46
CA GLY A 133 -4.22 -2.67 23.69
C GLY A 133 -2.92 -3.31 23.19
N LEU A 134 -2.72 -4.61 23.42
CA LEU A 134 -1.56 -5.32 22.88
C LEU A 134 -1.61 -5.40 21.35
N TRP A 135 -2.79 -5.70 20.78
CA TRP A 135 -3.00 -5.73 19.33
C TRP A 135 -2.68 -4.39 18.68
N GLU A 136 -3.12 -3.28 19.27
CA GLU A 136 -2.81 -1.93 18.77
C GLU A 136 -1.32 -1.63 18.84
N SER A 137 -0.64 -2.02 19.92
CA SER A 137 0.81 -1.87 20.06
C SER A 137 1.58 -2.67 18.99
N MET A 138 1.17 -3.91 18.70
CA MET A 138 1.76 -4.73 17.63
C MET A 138 1.61 -4.06 16.26
N ARG A 139 0.43 -3.51 15.95
CA ARG A 139 0.18 -2.82 14.68
C ARG A 139 0.92 -1.49 14.57
N GLY A 140 1.08 -0.75 15.66
CA GLY A 140 1.88 0.46 15.71
C GLY A 140 3.32 0.17 15.30
N GLY A 141 3.99 -0.75 16.01
CA GLY A 141 5.38 -1.07 15.73
C GLY A 141 5.64 -1.63 14.32
N GLU A 142 4.66 -2.26 13.68
CA GLU A 142 4.75 -2.63 12.27
C GLU A 142 4.63 -1.42 11.34
N LEU A 143 3.71 -0.50 11.60
CA LEU A 143 3.57 0.74 10.84
C LEU A 143 4.84 1.61 10.94
N GLU A 144 5.43 1.75 12.13
CA GLU A 144 6.70 2.46 12.30
C GLU A 144 7.85 1.79 11.53
N ARG A 145 7.95 0.46 11.56
CA ARG A 145 8.95 -0.29 10.77
C ARG A 145 8.75 -0.10 9.27
N LEU A 146 7.51 -0.18 8.79
CA LEU A 146 7.20 0.04 7.38
C LEU A 146 7.50 1.48 6.96
N ARG A 147 7.18 2.47 7.78
CA ARG A 147 7.54 3.88 7.52
C ARG A 147 9.06 4.07 7.45
N ALA A 148 9.82 3.44 8.33
CA ALA A 148 11.28 3.49 8.29
C ALA A 148 11.84 2.86 7.00
N ARG A 149 11.29 1.71 6.59
CA ARG A 149 11.68 1.05 5.33
C ARG A 149 11.32 1.88 4.10
N VAL A 150 10.16 2.52 4.09
CA VAL A 150 9.77 3.45 3.01
C VAL A 150 10.73 4.63 2.98
N ALA A 151 11.05 5.24 4.12
CA ALA A 151 12.00 6.36 4.17
C ALA A 151 13.42 5.98 3.70
N GLU A 152 13.86 4.74 3.99
CA GLU A 152 15.11 4.18 3.48
C GLU A 152 15.08 4.02 1.95
N LEU A 153 13.98 3.47 1.41
CA LEU A 153 13.79 3.29 -0.03
C LEU A 153 13.57 4.60 -0.79
N GLU A 154 13.01 5.61 -0.13
CA GLU A 154 12.84 6.97 -0.65
C GLU A 154 14.10 7.82 -0.46
N SER A 155 15.18 7.27 0.13
CA SER A 155 16.45 7.99 0.24
C SER A 155 16.95 8.31 -1.18
N PRO A 156 17.32 9.58 -1.47
CA PRO A 156 17.64 10.00 -2.82
C PRO A 156 18.78 9.16 -3.38
N THR A 157 18.59 8.61 -4.57
CA THR A 157 19.67 8.07 -5.40
C THR A 157 20.55 9.24 -5.84
N LEU A 158 21.87 9.04 -5.79
CA LEU A 158 22.83 9.98 -6.33
C LEU A 158 23.22 9.52 -7.72
N THR A 159 23.11 10.39 -8.72
CA THR A 159 23.69 10.10 -10.04
C THR A 159 25.18 10.42 -10.01
N VAL A 160 26.01 9.41 -10.22
CA VAL A 160 27.44 9.56 -10.47
C VAL A 160 27.75 9.23 -11.92
N TYR A 161 28.71 9.91 -12.52
CA TYR A 161 29.07 9.73 -13.92
C TYR A 161 30.38 8.96 -14.00
N ARG A 162 30.34 7.77 -14.61
CA ARG A 162 31.52 6.95 -14.85
C ARG A 162 32.13 7.32 -16.19
N ALA A 163 33.39 7.75 -16.18
CA ALA A 163 34.19 7.90 -17.39
C ALA A 163 34.94 6.60 -17.69
N SER A 164 34.88 6.12 -18.93
CA SER A 164 35.62 4.94 -19.39
C SER A 164 36.20 5.13 -20.78
N HIS A 165 37.24 4.36 -21.10
CA HIS A 165 37.78 4.19 -22.44
C HIS A 165 37.79 2.70 -22.78
N ASP A 166 37.00 2.32 -23.79
CA ASP A 166 36.65 0.92 -24.05
C ASP A 166 36.15 0.21 -22.77
N SER A 167 36.92 -0.74 -22.24
CA SER A 167 36.59 -1.49 -21.01
C SER A 167 37.26 -0.95 -19.75
N ILE A 168 38.05 0.13 -19.86
CA ILE A 168 38.87 0.66 -18.76
C ILE A 168 38.11 1.81 -18.08
N VAL A 169 37.79 1.65 -16.80
CA VAL A 169 37.21 2.73 -15.98
C VAL A 169 38.29 3.73 -15.61
N MET A 170 38.09 4.99 -15.97
CA MET A 170 39.03 6.08 -15.74
C MET A 170 38.72 6.87 -14.46
N GLY A 171 37.46 6.88 -14.03
CA GLY A 171 37.04 7.55 -12.79
C GLY A 171 35.53 7.73 -12.68
N HIS A 172 35.09 8.17 -11.50
CA HIS A 172 33.72 8.55 -11.20
C HIS A 172 33.64 10.04 -10.85
N TYR A 173 32.57 10.70 -11.28
CA TYR A 173 32.38 12.14 -11.18
C TYR A 173 31.00 12.49 -10.66
N THR A 174 30.90 13.60 -9.94
CA THR A 174 29.62 14.15 -9.49
C THR A 174 28.84 14.84 -10.61
N THR A 175 29.48 15.15 -11.73
CA THR A 175 28.85 15.80 -12.88
C THR A 175 29.32 15.20 -14.21
N ALA A 176 28.41 15.13 -15.20
CA ALA A 176 28.75 14.71 -16.55
C ALA A 176 29.81 15.62 -17.19
N ALA A 177 29.77 16.93 -16.89
CA ALA A 177 30.72 17.90 -17.44
C ALA A 177 32.16 17.61 -17.01
N GLU A 178 32.38 17.21 -15.75
CA GLU A 178 33.71 16.85 -15.25
C GLU A 178 34.20 15.54 -15.86
N ALA A 179 33.34 14.53 -15.96
CA ALA A 179 33.64 13.27 -16.62
C ALA A 179 34.06 13.49 -18.08
N ARG A 180 33.27 14.26 -18.84
CA ARG A 180 33.55 14.61 -20.23
C ARG A 180 34.85 15.39 -20.37
N LYS A 181 35.09 16.35 -19.49
CA LYS A 181 36.33 17.14 -19.47
C LYS A 181 37.56 16.25 -19.25
N HIS A 182 37.47 15.21 -18.41
CA HIS A 182 38.56 14.26 -18.23
C HIS A 182 38.84 13.50 -19.54
N CYS A 183 37.81 12.91 -20.15
CA CYS A 183 37.95 12.20 -21.43
C CYS A 183 38.52 13.09 -22.54
N GLU A 184 38.04 14.31 -22.68
CA GLU A 184 38.56 15.28 -23.65
C GLU A 184 40.02 15.66 -23.39
N THR A 185 40.42 15.74 -22.11
CA THR A 185 41.79 16.05 -21.71
C THR A 185 42.74 14.92 -22.10
N GLU A 186 42.37 13.66 -21.83
CA GLU A 186 43.18 12.52 -22.24
C GLU A 186 43.25 12.39 -23.76
N MET A 187 42.12 12.54 -24.47
CA MET A 187 42.07 12.51 -25.93
C MET A 187 43.00 13.56 -26.57
N ARG A 188 43.06 14.78 -26.02
CA ARG A 188 43.94 15.83 -26.56
C ARG A 188 45.42 15.51 -26.39
N ARG A 189 45.82 14.68 -25.42
CA ARG A 189 47.23 14.30 -25.21
C ARG A 189 47.76 13.36 -26.30
N GLU A 190 46.86 12.69 -27.03
CA GLU A 190 47.24 11.79 -28.13
C GLU A 190 47.70 12.55 -29.39
N TYR A 191 47.43 13.85 -29.46
CA TYR A 191 47.73 14.69 -30.61
C TYR A 191 48.83 15.70 -30.33
N ASP A 192 49.65 15.95 -31.34
CA ASP A 192 50.60 17.06 -31.32
C ASP A 192 49.88 18.41 -31.47
N GLU A 193 50.51 19.49 -30.99
CA GLU A 193 49.96 20.85 -31.06
C GLU A 193 49.68 21.37 -32.48
N SER A 194 50.27 20.74 -33.52
CA SER A 194 50.04 21.14 -34.90
C SER A 194 48.82 20.48 -35.54
N THR A 195 48.23 19.48 -34.88
CA THR A 195 46.99 18.82 -35.32
C THR A 195 45.78 19.59 -34.82
N LYS A 196 44.88 19.97 -35.74
CA LYS A 196 43.60 20.58 -35.37
C LYS A 196 42.63 19.48 -34.95
N VAL A 197 42.20 19.48 -33.69
CA VAL A 197 41.28 18.51 -33.12
C VAL A 197 39.98 19.19 -32.70
N SER A 198 38.85 18.68 -33.22
CA SER A 198 37.50 19.05 -32.80
C SER A 198 36.87 17.86 -32.08
N LEU A 199 36.32 18.09 -30.89
CA LEU A 199 35.69 17.08 -30.05
C LEU A 199 34.22 17.41 -29.87
N TRP A 200 33.35 16.41 -29.89
CA TRP A 200 31.93 16.55 -29.53
C TRP A 200 31.39 15.24 -28.99
N TRP A 201 30.34 15.35 -28.19
CA TRP A 201 29.66 14.21 -27.58
C TRP A 201 28.37 13.90 -28.34
N ARG A 202 28.03 12.62 -28.43
CA ARG A 202 26.75 12.16 -28.96
C ARG A 202 26.20 11.11 -28.00
N GLU A 203 24.92 11.20 -27.70
CA GLU A 203 24.20 10.11 -27.04
C GLU A 203 24.13 8.90 -27.97
N ASP A 204 24.21 7.70 -27.41
CA ASP A 204 24.03 6.50 -28.21
C ASP A 204 22.64 6.52 -28.87
N GLU A 205 22.61 6.22 -30.16
CA GLU A 205 21.40 6.36 -30.98
C GLU A 205 20.37 5.27 -30.64
N ASP A 206 20.76 4.26 -29.87
CA ASP A 206 19.89 3.19 -29.37
C ASP A 206 19.06 3.59 -28.13
N THR A 207 19.30 4.75 -27.51
CA THR A 207 18.51 5.29 -26.35
C THR A 207 17.44 6.31 -26.76
N VAL A 208 16.75 6.09 -27.88
CA VAL A 208 15.80 7.03 -28.52
C VAL A 208 14.68 7.55 -27.60
N ASP A 209 14.35 6.83 -26.53
CA ASP A 209 13.24 7.18 -25.64
C ASP A 209 13.66 7.89 -24.32
N GLN A 210 14.96 8.16 -24.08
CA GLN A 210 15.44 8.85 -22.88
C GLN A 210 16.58 9.86 -23.18
N PRO A 211 16.23 11.11 -23.56
CA PRO A 211 17.19 12.08 -24.08
C PRO A 211 18.07 12.82 -23.05
N GLU A 212 18.09 12.43 -21.77
CA GLU A 212 18.92 13.13 -20.75
C GLU A 212 19.73 12.20 -19.82
N ASP A 213 19.48 10.90 -19.82
CA ASP A 213 20.12 9.92 -18.90
C ASP A 213 20.88 8.80 -19.63
N GLY A 214 21.13 8.98 -20.92
CA GLY A 214 21.81 8.00 -21.77
C GLY A 214 23.33 8.02 -21.67
N GLU A 215 23.94 6.91 -22.09
CA GLU A 215 25.38 6.82 -22.32
C GLU A 215 25.82 7.82 -23.41
N GLN A 216 26.88 8.59 -23.15
CA GLN A 216 27.43 9.56 -24.09
C GLN A 216 28.81 9.11 -24.59
N GLU A 217 28.98 9.05 -25.92
CA GLU A 217 30.25 8.68 -26.57
C GLU A 217 30.94 9.91 -27.18
N LEU A 218 32.26 10.00 -27.00
CA LEU A 218 33.09 11.08 -27.56
C LEU A 218 33.50 10.78 -29.00
N PHE A 219 33.20 11.72 -29.89
CA PHE A 219 33.63 11.72 -31.28
C PHE A 219 34.77 12.71 -31.50
N VAL A 220 35.69 12.32 -32.38
CA VAL A 220 36.90 13.08 -32.69
C VAL A 220 36.91 13.39 -34.18
N HIS A 221 37.20 14.63 -34.53
CA HIS A 221 37.61 15.02 -35.86
C HIS A 221 39.01 15.63 -35.80
N ALA A 222 40.00 14.97 -36.39
CA ALA A 222 41.37 15.47 -36.43
C ALA A 222 41.83 15.76 -37.86
N THR A 223 42.46 16.93 -38.06
CA THR A 223 43.10 17.34 -39.32
C THR A 223 44.60 17.59 -39.08
N PRO A 224 45.48 16.64 -39.44
CA PRO A 224 46.92 16.83 -39.35
C PRO A 224 47.41 18.00 -40.20
N ARG A 225 48.52 18.60 -39.81
CA ARG A 225 49.14 19.70 -40.56
C ARG A 225 49.51 19.25 -41.97
N GLY A 226 49.00 19.97 -42.97
CA GLY A 226 49.28 19.71 -44.39
C GLY A 226 48.33 18.74 -45.09
N MET A 227 47.27 18.26 -44.42
CA MET A 227 46.18 17.52 -45.04
C MET A 227 44.95 18.40 -45.29
N GLU A 228 44.29 18.20 -46.44
CA GLU A 228 43.08 18.96 -46.82
C GLU A 228 41.79 18.43 -46.17
N ARG A 229 41.76 17.16 -45.76
CA ARG A 229 40.57 16.53 -45.15
C ARG A 229 40.95 15.79 -43.87
N GLY A 230 40.35 16.20 -42.76
CA GLY A 230 40.41 15.46 -41.50
C GLY A 230 39.60 14.17 -41.54
N ARG A 231 39.79 13.33 -40.52
CA ARG A 231 39.03 12.09 -40.31
C ARG A 231 38.12 12.26 -39.10
N THR A 232 36.91 11.69 -39.16
CA THR A 232 36.01 11.55 -38.01
C THR A 232 35.92 10.08 -37.58
N TRP A 233 35.97 9.80 -36.28
CA TRP A 233 35.72 8.48 -35.73
C TRP A 233 35.24 8.54 -34.27
N ARG A 234 34.76 7.40 -33.76
CA ARG A 234 34.42 7.17 -32.35
C ARG A 234 35.69 6.92 -31.55
N SER A 235 35.89 7.67 -30.47
CA SER A 235 37.13 7.57 -29.70
C SER A 235 37.22 6.35 -28.77
N GLY A 236 36.09 5.72 -28.48
CA GLY A 236 35.97 4.70 -27.41
C GLY A 236 35.82 5.31 -26.01
N TYR A 237 35.89 6.63 -25.85
CA TYR A 237 35.61 7.29 -24.58
C TYR A 237 34.11 7.44 -24.37
N VAL A 238 33.65 7.01 -23.20
CA VAL A 238 32.25 6.91 -22.82
C VAL A 238 32.04 7.56 -21.45
N VAL A 239 30.92 8.25 -21.29
CA VAL A 239 30.41 8.71 -20.00
C VAL A 239 29.04 8.07 -19.74
N THR A 240 28.96 7.22 -18.73
CA THR A 240 27.72 6.53 -18.32
C THR A 240 27.21 7.14 -17.00
N PRO A 241 25.95 7.62 -16.92
CA PRO A 241 25.33 7.92 -15.63
C PRO A 241 25.04 6.61 -14.89
N LEU A 242 25.37 6.56 -13.61
CA LEU A 242 25.11 5.46 -12.71
C LEU A 242 24.30 5.98 -11.54
N GLU A 243 23.20 5.32 -11.21
CA GLU A 243 22.49 5.55 -9.96
C GLU A 243 23.19 4.78 -8.85
N VAL A 244 23.68 5.49 -7.85
CA VAL A 244 24.25 4.88 -6.64
C VAL A 244 23.46 5.32 -5.42
N ALA A 245 23.39 4.44 -4.42
CA ALA A 245 22.84 4.82 -3.13
C ALA A 245 23.62 6.00 -2.55
N SER A 246 22.91 6.98 -1.99
CA SER A 246 23.54 8.13 -1.32
C SER A 246 24.25 7.75 -0.02
N ALA A 247 24.02 6.55 0.50
CA ALA A 247 24.70 5.96 1.65
C ALA A 247 25.30 4.60 1.28
N TYR A 248 26.48 4.30 1.83
CA TYR A 248 27.14 3.01 1.68
C TYR A 248 26.36 1.92 2.41
N ASP A 249 25.99 0.86 1.68
CA ASP A 249 25.43 -0.38 2.23
C ASP A 249 26.50 -1.49 2.12
N PRO A 250 27.09 -1.95 3.24
CA PRO A 250 28.08 -3.02 3.21
C PRO A 250 27.55 -4.37 2.76
N ASP A 251 26.22 -4.56 2.79
CA ASP A 251 25.54 -5.79 2.38
C ASP A 251 24.86 -5.65 1.00
N GLY A 252 24.99 -4.50 0.35
CA GLY A 252 24.47 -4.26 -1.00
C GLY A 252 25.29 -5.00 -2.06
N ASP A 253 24.62 -5.62 -3.04
CA ASP A 253 25.27 -6.18 -4.23
C ASP A 253 25.89 -5.03 -5.07
N GLU A 254 27.16 -5.19 -5.49
CA GLU A 254 27.94 -4.23 -6.30
C GLU A 254 27.29 -3.88 -7.65
#